data_AF-A0A8I1V9W1-F1
#
_entry.id   AF-A0A8I1V9W1-F1
#
_cell.length_a   1.000
_cell.length_b   1.000
_cell.length_c   1.000
_cell.angle_alpha   90.00
_cell.angle_beta   90.00
_cell.angle_gamma   90.00
#
_symmetry.space_group_name_H-M   'P 1'
#
loop_
_entity.id
_entity.type
_entity.pdbx_description
1 polymer ?
#
loop_
_entity_poly.entity_id
_entity_poly.type
_entity_poly.pdbx_seq_one_letter_code
_entity_poly.pdbx_strand_id
1 'polypeptide(L)'
;MADFDSLTWALEAWFDRPLGELPEALRQRVQQKFFPMPWDQLSADQRRSVALQLDYQHDPATEQDQKFWWDFFERVGGLKKQVAEWEAVATPTAAELATKEGRLAELKQELARMEAQKRAARGDYFPERPHSKGQEKPHISPSPGAQYIPYPKAMQQLVQRLGASPEELAAWIFMGPERGGIAAYVNANELDSPPRFAYAYFVGTSDYIAPLMGCWFKADDVEQFVPADRYIVGAALIERWNKRPGLRAEAFIHAKIAESRLLDIHPIYGGTRGTFSEQSDWPGLESGLFALAQVEAIEAEDFDAAIDTGSLAMAGEVDPGVPPEEIAVVGSSEWRKQTAKAAADVLHDRPGGSRDKKKQIRAIWASGKYSSRTRCAEEECAALDMSYDAARKALTNTPDPSRC
;
A
#
# COMPACT_ATOMS: atom_id res chain seq x y z
N MET A 1 7.74 27.90 -25.55
CA MET A 1 7.14 27.16 -24.42
C MET A 1 6.54 25.91 -25.01
N ALA A 2 6.90 24.72 -24.51
CA ALA A 2 6.30 23.49 -25.01
C ALA A 2 4.79 23.58 -24.78
N ASP A 3 3.98 23.26 -25.79
CA ASP A 3 2.52 23.23 -25.64
C ASP A 3 2.18 22.22 -24.53
N PHE A 4 1.41 22.66 -23.53
CA PHE A 4 0.92 21.78 -22.49
C PHE A 4 -0.11 20.83 -23.11
N ASP A 5 0.29 19.58 -23.27
CA ASP A 5 -0.57 18.52 -23.80
C ASP A 5 -1.36 17.91 -22.65
N SER A 6 -2.64 18.25 -22.53
CA SER A 6 -3.54 17.76 -21.48
C SER A 6 -3.98 16.31 -21.74
N LEU A 7 -3.78 15.45 -20.73
CA LEU A 7 -4.28 14.09 -20.69
C LEU A 7 -5.80 14.02 -20.66
N THR A 8 -6.46 14.93 -19.94
CA THR A 8 -7.92 15.02 -19.89
C THR A 8 -8.49 15.22 -21.29
N TRP A 9 -7.91 16.17 -22.04
CA TRP A 9 -8.33 16.42 -23.42
C TRP A 9 -7.97 15.26 -24.35
N ALA A 10 -6.77 14.69 -24.23
CA ALA A 10 -6.32 13.58 -25.08
C ALA A 10 -7.16 12.30 -24.90
N LEU A 11 -7.75 12.09 -23.71
CA LEU A 11 -8.47 10.88 -23.34
C LEU A 11 -9.99 11.03 -23.27
N GLU A 12 -10.54 12.22 -23.54
CA GLU A 12 -11.98 12.55 -23.40
C GLU A 12 -12.90 11.53 -24.09
N ALA A 13 -12.55 11.09 -25.31
CA ALA A 13 -13.32 10.12 -26.08
C ALA A 13 -13.00 8.64 -25.76
N TRP A 14 -12.06 8.40 -24.84
CA TRP A 14 -11.44 7.09 -24.59
C TRP A 14 -11.64 6.60 -23.15
N PHE A 15 -12.10 7.44 -22.24
CA PHE A 15 -12.27 7.09 -20.83
C PHE A 15 -13.18 5.87 -20.60
N ASP A 16 -14.13 5.61 -21.47
CA ASP A 16 -15.03 4.46 -21.38
C ASP A 16 -14.48 3.18 -22.05
N ARG A 17 -13.26 3.22 -22.61
CA ARG A 17 -12.67 2.11 -23.37
C ARG A 17 -11.52 1.41 -22.62
N PRO A 18 -11.31 0.10 -22.80
CA PRO A 18 -10.17 -0.62 -22.23
C PRO A 18 -8.85 -0.18 -22.89
N LEU A 19 -7.73 -0.40 -22.21
CA LEU A 19 -6.39 0.02 -22.63
C LEU A 19 -6.00 -0.51 -24.02
N GLY A 20 -6.44 -1.73 -24.34
CA GLY A 20 -6.22 -2.38 -25.62
C GLY A 20 -6.91 -1.68 -26.80
N GLU A 21 -7.93 -0.86 -26.56
CA GLU A 21 -8.65 -0.12 -27.60
C GLU A 21 -8.11 1.29 -27.83
N LEU A 22 -7.20 1.76 -26.97
CA LEU A 22 -6.57 3.06 -27.16
C LEU A 22 -5.60 3.02 -28.35
N PRO A 23 -5.52 4.11 -29.15
CA PRO A 23 -4.44 4.29 -30.11
C PRO A 23 -3.07 4.11 -29.44
N GLU A 24 -2.12 3.52 -30.16
CA GLU A 24 -0.81 3.11 -29.60
C GLU A 24 -0.11 4.25 -28.84
N ALA A 25 -0.14 5.48 -29.37
CA ALA A 25 0.45 6.65 -28.73
C ALA A 25 -0.23 7.00 -27.39
N LEU A 26 -1.57 6.92 -27.32
CA LEU A 26 -2.32 7.17 -26.07
C LEU A 26 -2.15 6.02 -25.08
N ARG A 27 -2.08 4.78 -25.58
CA ARG A 27 -1.85 3.59 -24.77
C ARG A 27 -0.51 3.67 -24.02
N GLN A 28 0.58 3.99 -24.73
CA GLN A 28 1.90 4.15 -24.13
C GLN A 28 1.91 5.28 -23.10
N ARG A 29 1.26 6.40 -23.42
CA ARG A 29 1.15 7.55 -22.52
C ARG A 29 0.38 7.22 -21.24
N VAL A 30 -0.73 6.48 -21.35
CA VAL A 30 -1.51 5.99 -20.21
C VAL A 30 -0.70 5.01 -19.37
N GLN A 31 -0.05 4.02 -19.98
CA GLN A 31 0.79 3.05 -19.26
C GLN A 31 1.90 3.73 -18.44
N GLN A 32 2.50 4.78 -18.98
CA GLN A 32 3.54 5.54 -18.30
C GLN A 32 3.00 6.45 -17.19
N LYS A 33 1.88 7.14 -17.45
CA LYS A 33 1.39 8.23 -16.58
C LYS A 33 0.39 7.78 -15.51
N PHE A 34 -0.31 6.68 -15.73
CA PHE A 34 -1.29 6.15 -14.77
C PHE A 34 -0.68 5.17 -13.77
N PHE A 35 0.57 4.74 -13.96
CA PHE A 35 1.28 3.88 -13.01
C PHE A 35 1.35 4.55 -11.62
N PRO A 36 0.99 3.84 -10.52
CA PRO A 36 0.80 2.39 -10.41
C PRO A 36 -0.63 1.88 -10.65
N MET A 37 -1.59 2.76 -10.95
CA MET A 37 -3.00 2.41 -11.17
C MET A 37 -3.23 1.91 -12.60
N PRO A 38 -3.46 0.61 -12.84
CA PRO A 38 -3.64 0.11 -14.19
C PRO A 38 -4.95 0.63 -14.78
N TRP A 39 -4.90 1.19 -15.99
CA TRP A 39 -6.06 1.79 -16.68
C TRP A 39 -7.31 0.90 -16.69
N ASP A 40 -7.13 -0.40 -16.94
CA ASP A 40 -8.23 -1.37 -17.00
C ASP A 40 -8.85 -1.70 -15.63
N GLN A 41 -8.23 -1.27 -14.53
CA GLN A 41 -8.75 -1.42 -13.18
C GLN A 41 -9.51 -0.18 -12.69
N LEU A 42 -9.56 0.88 -13.50
CA LEU A 42 -10.26 2.14 -13.19
C LEU A 42 -11.54 2.26 -14.02
N SER A 43 -12.60 2.81 -13.43
CA SER A 43 -13.80 3.24 -14.14
C SER A 43 -13.55 4.48 -14.98
N ALA A 44 -14.45 4.80 -15.91
CA ALA A 44 -14.33 5.99 -16.75
C ALA A 44 -14.21 7.29 -15.94
N ASP A 45 -14.98 7.41 -14.85
CA ASP A 45 -14.93 8.58 -13.98
C ASP A 45 -13.64 8.65 -13.16
N GLN A 46 -13.11 7.50 -12.73
CA GLN A 46 -11.79 7.44 -12.10
C GLN A 46 -10.69 7.83 -13.08
N ARG A 47 -10.77 7.38 -14.33
CA ARG A 47 -9.80 7.74 -15.36
C ARG A 47 -9.83 9.24 -15.66
N ARG A 48 -11.02 9.85 -15.72
CA ARG A 48 -11.22 11.31 -15.84
C ARG A 48 -10.59 12.06 -14.66
N SER A 49 -10.86 11.60 -13.45
CA SER A 49 -10.31 12.21 -12.23
C SER A 49 -8.77 12.15 -12.20
N VAL A 50 -8.18 11.01 -12.56
CA VAL A 50 -6.71 10.84 -12.60
C VAL A 50 -6.10 11.71 -13.69
N ALA A 51 -6.73 11.78 -14.88
CA ALA A 51 -6.26 12.64 -15.97
C ALA A 51 -6.29 14.13 -15.58
N LEU A 52 -7.37 14.61 -14.96
CA LEU A 52 -7.49 15.99 -14.47
C LEU A 52 -6.43 16.32 -13.41
N GLN A 53 -6.14 15.37 -12.53
CA GLN A 53 -5.13 15.53 -11.50
C GLN A 53 -3.70 15.57 -12.08
N LEU A 54 -3.40 14.70 -13.05
CA LEU A 54 -2.11 14.72 -13.74
C LEU A 54 -1.95 16.01 -14.56
N ASP A 55 -3.04 16.52 -15.15
CA ASP A 55 -3.02 17.78 -15.86
C ASP A 55 -2.71 18.94 -14.92
N TYR A 56 -3.40 19.02 -13.78
CA TYR A 56 -3.10 20.03 -12.76
C TYR A 56 -1.63 20.03 -12.38
N GLN A 57 -1.03 18.85 -12.14
CA GLN A 57 0.37 18.75 -11.72
C GLN A 57 1.37 19.22 -12.77
N HIS A 58 1.07 19.02 -14.06
CA HIS A 58 2.01 19.28 -15.15
C HIS A 58 1.67 20.54 -15.95
N ASP A 59 0.57 21.22 -15.63
CA ASP A 59 0.16 22.47 -16.26
C ASP A 59 1.01 23.64 -15.75
N PRO A 60 1.84 24.26 -16.61
CA PRO A 60 2.66 25.41 -16.24
C PRO A 60 1.85 26.60 -15.72
N ALA A 61 0.58 26.72 -16.11
CA ALA A 61 -0.30 27.79 -15.62
C ALA A 61 -0.64 27.67 -14.14
N THR A 62 -0.49 26.47 -13.56
CA THR A 62 -0.78 26.21 -12.15
C THR A 62 0.46 26.26 -11.25
N GLU A 63 1.67 26.35 -11.81
CA GLU A 63 2.93 26.31 -11.04
C GLU A 63 2.96 27.36 -9.91
N GLN A 64 2.45 28.57 -10.16
CA GLN A 64 2.40 29.62 -9.15
C GLN A 64 1.43 29.29 -8.01
N ASP A 65 0.29 28.67 -8.33
CA ASP A 65 -0.71 28.27 -7.34
C ASP A 65 -0.22 27.04 -6.55
N GLN A 66 0.35 26.05 -7.23
CA GLN A 66 1.01 24.90 -6.59
C GLN A 66 2.11 25.35 -5.63
N LYS A 67 2.97 26.29 -6.06
CA LYS A 67 4.02 26.86 -5.21
C LYS A 67 3.45 27.61 -4.02
N PHE A 68 2.41 28.42 -4.24
CA PHE A 68 1.72 29.13 -3.17
C PHE A 68 1.19 28.16 -2.12
N TRP A 69 0.51 27.09 -2.53
CA TRP A 69 -0.04 26.09 -1.61
C TRP A 69 1.05 25.26 -0.91
N TRP A 70 2.13 24.93 -1.61
CA TRP A 70 3.30 24.28 -1.01
C TRP A 70 3.90 25.14 0.11
N ASP A 71 4.24 26.40 -0.19
CA ASP A 71 4.83 27.34 0.78
C ASP A 71 3.84 27.61 1.95
N PHE A 72 2.53 27.61 1.66
CA PHE A 72 1.46 27.75 2.65
C PHE A 72 1.42 26.57 3.63
N PHE A 73 1.47 25.32 3.13
CA PHE A 73 1.44 24.13 3.98
C PHE A 73 2.73 23.92 4.77
N GLU A 74 3.88 24.25 4.18
CA GLU A 74 5.16 24.26 4.89
C GLU A 74 5.11 25.22 6.09
N ARG A 75 4.55 26.41 5.90
CA ARG A 75 4.35 27.39 6.98
C ARG A 75 3.40 26.89 8.07
N VAL A 76 2.28 26.25 7.71
CA VAL A 76 1.36 25.63 8.68
C VAL A 76 2.07 24.53 9.48
N GLY A 77 2.85 23.67 8.82
CA GLY A 77 3.65 22.64 9.48
C GLY A 77 4.68 23.23 10.45
N GLY A 78 5.39 24.28 10.03
CA GLY A 78 6.35 25.00 10.87
C GLY A 78 5.71 25.63 12.11
N LEU A 79 4.52 26.24 11.97
CA LEU A 79 3.78 26.82 13.09
C LEU A 79 3.30 25.74 14.08
N LYS A 80 2.80 24.59 13.60
CA LYS A 80 2.42 23.47 14.47
C LYS A 80 3.60 22.93 15.26
N LYS A 81 4.76 22.81 14.62
CA LYS A 81 6.00 22.38 15.28
C LYS A 81 6.40 23.37 16.39
N GLN A 82 6.36 24.67 16.11
CA GLN A 82 6.63 25.70 17.12
C GLN A 82 5.64 25.65 18.29
N VAL A 83 4.34 25.40 18.03
CA VAL A 83 3.35 25.20 19.11
C VAL A 83 3.75 24.03 20.00
N ALA A 84 4.10 22.88 19.42
CA ALA A 84 4.51 21.70 20.17
C ALA A 84 5.80 21.95 20.99
N GLU A 85 6.78 22.63 20.40
CA GLU A 85 8.02 23.02 21.09
C GLU A 85 7.73 23.92 22.29
N TRP A 86 6.91 24.97 22.11
CA TRP A 86 6.52 25.88 23.18
C TRP A 86 5.68 25.18 24.26
N GLU A 87 4.79 24.25 23.88
CA GLU A 87 4.03 23.43 24.83
C GLU A 87 4.95 22.54 25.68
N ALA A 88 6.06 22.06 25.14
CA ALA A 88 7.03 21.23 25.84
C ALA A 88 8.00 22.00 26.77
N VAL A 89 8.16 23.33 26.61
CA VAL A 89 9.05 24.13 27.46
C VAL A 89 8.56 24.12 28.92
N ALA A 90 9.43 23.72 29.85
CA ALA A 90 9.17 23.79 31.28
C ALA A 90 9.22 25.24 31.77
N THR A 91 8.22 25.66 32.55
CA THR A 91 8.11 27.04 33.06
C THR A 91 8.14 27.04 34.60
N PRO A 92 9.34 27.07 35.20
CA PRO A 92 9.49 26.99 36.65
C PRO A 92 9.04 28.25 37.39
N THR A 93 8.87 29.40 36.71
CA THR A 93 8.34 30.63 37.30
C THR A 93 7.04 31.10 36.63
N ALA A 94 6.22 31.86 37.36
CA ALA A 94 4.96 32.41 36.86
C ALA A 94 5.16 33.42 35.70
N ALA A 95 6.28 34.14 35.66
CA ALA A 95 6.61 35.07 34.58
C ALA A 95 6.97 34.33 33.27
N GLU A 96 7.66 33.20 33.37
CA GLU A 96 7.95 32.32 32.23
C GLU A 96 6.68 31.63 31.71
N LEU A 97 5.76 31.26 32.61
CA LEU A 97 4.45 30.72 32.24
C LEU A 97 3.64 31.73 31.43
N ALA A 98 3.52 32.97 31.90
CA ALA A 98 2.80 34.02 31.18
C ALA A 98 3.39 34.31 29.79
N THR A 99 4.72 34.23 29.65
CA THR A 99 5.42 34.40 28.37
C THR A 99 5.11 33.26 27.41
N LYS A 100 5.14 32.00 27.90
CA LYS A 100 4.77 30.81 27.14
C LYS A 100 3.31 30.87 26.67
N GLU A 101 2.39 31.20 27.55
CA GLU A 101 0.96 31.31 27.23
C GLU A 101 0.70 32.38 26.18
N GLY A 102 1.35 33.55 26.28
CA GLY A 102 1.28 34.61 25.29
C GLY A 102 1.76 34.14 23.91
N ARG A 103 2.92 33.48 23.86
CA ARG A 103 3.48 32.99 22.59
C ARG A 103 2.64 31.88 21.95
N LEU A 104 2.09 30.98 22.77
CA LEU A 104 1.17 29.94 22.28
C LEU A 104 -0.14 30.53 21.75
N ALA A 105 -0.67 31.57 22.37
CA ALA A 105 -1.88 32.24 21.90
C ALA A 105 -1.66 32.88 20.51
N GLU A 106 -0.52 33.56 20.30
CA GLU A 106 -0.14 34.13 19.00
C GLU A 106 -0.04 33.06 17.90
N LEU A 107 0.70 31.98 18.17
CA LEU A 107 0.89 30.89 17.19
C LEU A 107 -0.44 30.19 16.85
N LYS A 108 -1.30 29.98 17.85
CA LYS A 108 -2.65 29.39 17.66
C LYS A 108 -3.57 30.33 16.87
N GLN A 109 -3.47 31.64 17.09
CA GLN A 109 -4.23 32.64 16.32
C GLN A 109 -3.78 32.69 14.85
N GLU A 110 -2.48 32.62 14.59
CA GLU A 110 -1.94 32.61 13.22
C GLU A 110 -2.38 31.34 12.47
N LEU A 111 -2.32 30.17 13.12
CA LEU A 111 -2.86 28.92 12.58
C LEU A 111 -4.35 29.02 12.25
N ALA A 112 -5.16 29.62 13.14
CA ALA A 112 -6.60 29.80 12.91
C ALA A 112 -6.87 30.73 11.71
N ARG A 113 -6.08 31.79 11.54
CA ARG A 113 -6.18 32.70 10.39
C ARG A 113 -5.83 32.00 9.08
N MET A 114 -4.77 31.19 9.07
CA MET A 114 -4.39 30.42 7.90
C MET A 114 -5.46 29.37 7.56
N GLU A 115 -6.03 28.66 8.55
CA GLU A 115 -7.14 27.73 8.30
C GLU A 115 -8.38 28.43 7.70
N ALA A 116 -8.68 29.67 8.11
CA ALA A 116 -9.75 30.46 7.49
C ALA A 116 -9.43 30.83 6.03
N GLN A 117 -8.18 31.18 5.73
CA GLN A 117 -7.71 31.49 4.36
C GLN A 117 -7.81 30.27 3.44
N LYS A 118 -7.47 29.07 3.96
CA LYS A 118 -7.63 27.79 3.25
C LYS A 118 -9.09 27.51 2.88
N ARG A 119 -10.04 27.85 3.77
CA ARG A 119 -11.48 27.66 3.50
C ARG A 119 -12.02 28.60 2.43
N ALA A 120 -11.44 29.79 2.29
CA ALA A 120 -11.93 30.81 1.36
C ALA A 120 -11.40 30.65 -0.09
N ALA A 121 -10.31 29.91 -0.30
CA ALA A 121 -9.56 29.94 -1.56
C ALA A 121 -9.75 28.72 -2.49
N ARG A 122 -10.71 27.83 -2.23
CA ARG A 122 -10.91 26.62 -3.06
C ARG A 122 -11.84 26.90 -4.25
N GLY A 123 -11.26 27.09 -5.43
CA GLY A 123 -11.93 27.02 -6.73
C GLY A 123 -11.62 25.70 -7.44
N ASP A 124 -12.53 25.27 -8.33
CA ASP A 124 -12.37 24.07 -9.14
C ASP A 124 -11.35 24.30 -10.26
N TYR A 125 -10.24 23.55 -10.29
CA TYR A 125 -9.30 23.59 -11.42
C TYR A 125 -9.86 22.80 -12.61
N PHE A 126 -9.86 23.44 -13.79
CA PHE A 126 -10.08 22.81 -15.09
C PHE A 126 -9.05 23.37 -16.07
N PRO A 127 -8.34 22.53 -16.86
CA PRO A 127 -7.37 23.01 -17.82
C PRO A 127 -8.07 23.83 -18.92
N GLU A 128 -7.55 25.03 -19.22
CA GLU A 128 -8.11 25.89 -20.26
C GLU A 128 -8.05 25.20 -21.65
N ARG A 129 -9.18 25.16 -22.36
CA ARG A 129 -9.21 24.66 -23.74
C ARG A 129 -8.46 25.63 -24.65
N PRO A 130 -7.56 25.16 -25.52
CA PRO A 130 -7.28 25.88 -26.76
C PRO A 130 -8.61 26.00 -27.52
N HIS A 131 -9.09 27.22 -27.74
CA HIS A 131 -10.38 27.47 -28.36
C HIS A 131 -10.52 26.77 -29.72
N SER A 132 -11.33 25.71 -29.76
CA SER A 132 -11.98 25.23 -30.98
C SER A 132 -13.48 25.45 -30.83
N LYS A 133 -14.05 26.18 -31.80
CA LYS A 133 -15.41 26.72 -31.78
C LYS A 133 -16.45 25.60 -31.79
N GLY A 134 -17.34 25.65 -30.80
CA GLY A 134 -18.72 25.15 -30.90
C GLY A 134 -18.93 23.69 -30.51
N GLN A 135 -19.49 23.46 -29.31
CA GLN A 135 -20.54 22.47 -29.07
C GLN A 135 -21.13 22.66 -27.66
N GLU A 136 -22.46 22.76 -27.60
CA GLU A 136 -23.28 22.97 -26.39
C GLU A 136 -23.31 21.72 -25.49
N LYS A 137 -23.42 21.95 -24.17
CA LYS A 137 -23.51 20.90 -23.13
C LYS A 137 -24.97 20.43 -22.95
N PRO A 138 -25.25 19.12 -22.77
CA PRO A 138 -26.56 18.65 -22.33
C PRO A 138 -26.73 18.81 -20.80
N HIS A 139 -27.90 19.31 -20.40
CA HIS A 139 -28.36 19.40 -19.02
C HIS A 139 -28.79 18.01 -18.50
N ILE A 140 -28.27 17.60 -17.34
CA ILE A 140 -28.77 16.46 -16.57
C ILE A 140 -29.51 17.01 -15.34
N SER A 141 -30.73 16.52 -15.11
CA SER A 141 -31.59 16.91 -13.99
C SER A 141 -31.19 16.19 -12.68
N PRO A 142 -31.28 16.83 -11.50
CA PRO A 142 -30.83 16.25 -10.24
C PRO A 142 -31.85 15.26 -9.61
N SER A 143 -31.32 14.15 -9.11
CA SER A 143 -32.03 13.16 -8.28
C SER A 143 -32.13 13.65 -6.81
N PRO A 144 -33.07 13.12 -5.98
CA PRO A 144 -33.28 13.57 -4.60
C PRO A 144 -32.01 13.44 -3.75
N GLY A 145 -31.67 14.51 -3.02
CA GLY A 145 -30.39 14.66 -2.32
C GLY A 145 -30.11 13.58 -1.27
N ALA A 146 -28.98 12.88 -1.44
CA ALA A 146 -28.50 11.92 -0.45
C ALA A 146 -28.18 12.63 0.87
N GLN A 147 -28.61 12.07 2.01
CA GLN A 147 -28.30 12.63 3.32
C GLN A 147 -26.88 12.21 3.74
N TYR A 148 -26.03 13.19 4.01
CA TYR A 148 -24.66 12.96 4.48
C TYR A 148 -24.51 13.25 5.98
N ILE A 149 -23.68 12.46 6.65
CA ILE A 149 -23.30 12.63 8.05
C ILE A 149 -21.78 12.80 8.19
N PRO A 150 -21.32 13.65 9.13
CA PRO A 150 -19.90 13.89 9.31
C PRO A 150 -19.22 12.72 10.03
N TYR A 151 -17.91 12.59 9.85
CA TYR A 151 -17.08 11.53 10.42
C TYR A 151 -17.37 11.20 11.90
N PRO A 152 -17.45 12.15 12.86
CA PRO A 152 -17.68 11.80 14.26
C PRO A 152 -18.99 11.04 14.48
N LYS A 153 -20.05 11.40 13.73
CA LYS A 153 -21.35 10.73 13.81
C LYS A 153 -21.32 9.36 13.14
N ALA A 154 -20.69 9.25 11.97
CA ALA A 154 -20.52 7.98 11.28
C ALA A 154 -19.71 6.98 12.13
N MET A 155 -18.59 7.43 12.70
CA MET A 155 -17.72 6.62 13.56
C MET A 155 -18.46 6.14 14.81
N GLN A 156 -19.24 7.00 15.47
CA GLN A 156 -20.05 6.60 16.62
C GLN A 156 -21.01 5.45 16.28
N GLN A 157 -21.68 5.52 15.12
CA GLN A 157 -22.60 4.45 14.70
C GLN A 157 -21.85 3.15 14.38
N LEU A 158 -20.72 3.24 13.69
CA LEU A 158 -19.90 2.08 13.33
C LEU A 158 -19.28 1.41 14.57
N VAL A 159 -18.85 2.18 15.57
CA VAL A 159 -18.39 1.64 16.86
C VAL A 159 -19.52 0.90 17.56
N GLN A 160 -20.72 1.51 17.65
CA GLN A 160 -21.85 0.89 18.34
C GLN A 160 -22.32 -0.40 17.67
N ARG A 161 -22.32 -0.44 16.34
CA ARG A 161 -22.83 -1.59 15.58
C ARG A 161 -21.80 -2.69 15.37
N LEU A 162 -20.55 -2.31 15.10
CA LEU A 162 -19.51 -3.24 14.63
C LEU A 162 -18.30 -3.31 15.57
N GLY A 163 -18.24 -2.47 16.60
CA GLY A 163 -17.01 -2.31 17.40
C GLY A 163 -15.85 -1.81 16.56
N ALA A 164 -16.13 -1.02 15.51
CA ALA A 164 -15.12 -0.55 14.56
C ALA A 164 -14.11 0.40 15.19
N SER A 165 -12.86 0.36 14.73
CA SER A 165 -11.86 1.40 15.03
C SER A 165 -11.71 2.42 13.89
N PRO A 166 -11.11 3.60 14.14
CA PRO A 166 -10.76 4.55 13.08
C PRO A 166 -9.88 3.94 11.98
N GLU A 167 -8.98 3.04 12.34
CA GLU A 167 -8.07 2.34 11.43
C GLU A 167 -8.82 1.33 10.55
N GLU A 168 -9.80 0.62 11.10
CA GLU A 168 -10.66 -0.24 10.28
C GLU A 168 -11.49 0.58 9.28
N LEU A 169 -12.05 1.71 9.73
CA LEU A 169 -12.75 2.62 8.81
C LEU A 169 -11.81 3.14 7.72
N ALA A 170 -10.55 3.41 8.06
CA ALA A 170 -9.54 3.80 7.07
C ALA A 170 -9.27 2.71 6.03
N ALA A 171 -9.14 1.45 6.47
CA ALA A 171 -9.03 0.30 5.56
C ALA A 171 -10.26 0.19 4.64
N TRP A 172 -11.47 0.29 5.19
CA TRP A 172 -12.70 0.18 4.39
C TRP A 172 -12.82 1.31 3.36
N ILE A 173 -12.39 2.53 3.70
CA ILE A 173 -12.37 3.65 2.75
C ILE A 173 -11.33 3.41 1.66
N PHE A 174 -10.16 2.90 2.02
CA PHE A 174 -9.11 2.54 1.07
C PHE A 174 -9.56 1.45 0.08
N MET A 175 -10.27 0.43 0.56
CA MET A 175 -10.83 -0.63 -0.28
C MET A 175 -11.95 -0.13 -1.19
N GLY A 176 -12.80 0.76 -0.65
CA GLY A 176 -13.96 1.33 -1.33
C GLY A 176 -15.11 0.33 -1.53
N PRO A 177 -16.31 0.81 -1.92
CA PRO A 177 -17.52 -0.03 -2.00
C PRO A 177 -17.40 -1.25 -2.92
N GLU A 178 -16.70 -1.10 -4.05
CA GLU A 178 -16.54 -2.17 -5.05
C GLU A 178 -15.76 -3.38 -4.53
N ARG A 179 -14.99 -3.20 -3.44
CA ARG A 179 -14.21 -4.25 -2.78
C ARG A 179 -14.69 -4.52 -1.35
N GLY A 180 -15.98 -4.24 -1.08
CA GLY A 180 -16.60 -4.50 0.21
C GLY A 180 -16.23 -3.51 1.32
N GLY A 181 -15.67 -2.35 0.95
CA GLY A 181 -15.43 -1.21 1.81
C GLY A 181 -16.55 -0.17 1.76
N ILE A 182 -16.27 1.07 2.21
CA ILE A 182 -17.25 2.15 2.28
C ILE A 182 -16.74 3.42 1.59
N ALA A 183 -17.62 4.21 0.99
CA ALA A 183 -17.22 5.49 0.39
C ALA A 183 -17.23 6.61 1.44
N ALA A 184 -16.17 7.42 1.41
CA ALA A 184 -16.12 8.72 2.08
C ALA A 184 -16.16 9.84 1.05
N TYR A 185 -16.60 11.01 1.50
CA TYR A 185 -16.84 12.20 0.67
C TYR A 185 -16.26 13.43 1.35
N VAL A 186 -15.93 14.46 0.58
CA VAL A 186 -15.49 15.76 1.10
C VAL A 186 -16.52 16.84 0.76
N ASN A 187 -16.67 17.83 1.64
CA ASN A 187 -17.55 18.99 1.46
C ASN A 187 -19.04 18.66 1.21
N ALA A 188 -19.54 17.55 1.78
CA ALA A 188 -20.94 17.15 1.61
C ALA A 188 -21.96 18.06 2.32
N ASN A 189 -21.49 18.97 3.17
CA ASN A 189 -22.28 20.06 3.75
C ASN A 189 -22.49 21.24 2.80
N GLU A 190 -21.73 21.32 1.71
CA GLU A 190 -21.68 22.47 0.80
C GLU A 190 -22.08 22.11 -0.62
N LEU A 191 -21.98 20.83 -1.01
CA LEU A 191 -22.17 20.36 -2.37
C LEU A 191 -23.35 19.38 -2.49
N ASP A 192 -24.19 19.58 -3.50
CA ASP A 192 -25.29 18.66 -3.85
C ASP A 192 -24.79 17.32 -4.42
N SER A 193 -23.51 17.25 -4.82
CA SER A 193 -22.84 16.04 -5.32
C SER A 193 -21.38 16.06 -4.89
N PRO A 194 -21.08 15.76 -3.61
CA PRO A 194 -19.74 15.89 -3.06
C PRO A 194 -18.77 14.89 -3.71
N PRO A 195 -17.51 15.30 -3.98
CA PRO A 195 -16.51 14.41 -4.53
C PRO A 195 -16.09 13.35 -3.50
N ARG A 196 -15.66 12.19 -4.00
CA ARG A 196 -15.16 11.09 -3.16
C ARG A 196 -13.81 11.46 -2.55
N PHE A 197 -13.63 11.12 -1.29
CA PHE A 197 -12.35 11.20 -0.61
C PHE A 197 -11.41 10.10 -1.13
N ALA A 198 -10.12 10.44 -1.28
CA ALA A 198 -9.06 9.49 -1.59
C ALA A 198 -7.78 9.82 -0.80
N TYR A 199 -7.04 8.79 -0.42
CA TYR A 199 -5.83 8.94 0.40
C TYR A 199 -4.59 9.39 -0.36
N ALA A 200 -4.57 9.24 -1.69
CA ALA A 200 -3.41 9.53 -2.53
C ALA A 200 -2.92 11.00 -2.47
N TYR A 201 -3.71 11.91 -1.87
CA TYR A 201 -3.35 13.31 -1.67
C TYR A 201 -2.50 13.59 -0.41
N PHE A 202 -2.23 12.58 0.42
CA PHE A 202 -1.54 12.75 1.72
C PHE A 202 -0.16 12.08 1.77
N VAL A 203 0.47 11.84 0.60
CA VAL A 203 1.83 11.28 0.51
C VAL A 203 2.82 12.20 1.23
N GLY A 204 3.65 11.63 2.12
CA GLY A 204 4.59 12.37 2.96
C GLY A 204 4.20 12.43 4.44
N THR A 205 3.04 11.90 4.82
CA THR A 205 2.66 11.62 6.22
C THR A 205 2.24 10.15 6.37
N SER A 206 2.53 9.56 7.53
CA SER A 206 2.03 8.23 7.90
C SER A 206 0.65 8.29 8.59
N ASP A 207 0.18 9.48 8.97
CA ASP A 207 -1.13 9.65 9.62
C ASP A 207 -2.26 9.67 8.58
N TYR A 208 -2.87 8.50 8.39
CA TYR A 208 -4.07 8.31 7.56
C TYR A 208 -5.39 8.52 8.33
N ILE A 209 -5.35 8.86 9.62
CA ILE A 209 -6.56 9.10 10.42
C ILE A 209 -6.95 10.57 10.38
N ALA A 210 -5.99 11.49 10.52
CA ALA A 210 -6.27 12.92 10.50
C ALA A 210 -7.08 13.40 9.27
N PRO A 211 -6.83 12.92 8.04
CA PRO A 211 -7.66 13.26 6.87
C PRO A 211 -9.15 12.93 7.02
N LEU A 212 -9.48 11.89 7.80
CA LEU A 212 -10.86 11.43 7.97
C LEU A 212 -11.70 12.38 8.80
N MET A 213 -11.08 13.24 9.61
CA MET A 213 -11.80 14.22 10.42
C MET A 213 -12.60 15.21 9.57
N GLY A 214 -12.23 15.41 8.30
CA GLY A 214 -12.96 16.23 7.34
C GLY A 214 -13.93 15.47 6.42
N CYS A 215 -14.06 14.15 6.61
CA CYS A 215 -14.85 13.31 5.73
C CYS A 215 -16.33 13.25 6.13
N TRP A 216 -17.15 12.98 5.11
CA TRP A 216 -18.58 12.79 5.18
C TRP A 216 -18.96 11.44 4.59
N PHE A 217 -20.07 10.90 5.04
CA PHE A 217 -20.55 9.57 4.64
C PHE A 217 -22.04 9.66 4.35
N LYS A 218 -22.52 8.89 3.38
CA LYS A 218 -23.98 8.74 3.20
C LYS A 218 -24.54 8.03 4.43
N ALA A 219 -25.63 8.56 4.99
CA ALA A 219 -26.24 8.01 6.19
C ALA A 219 -26.68 6.55 5.96
N ASP A 220 -27.35 6.29 4.83
CA ASP A 220 -27.83 4.95 4.46
C ASP A 220 -26.68 3.97 4.27
N ASP A 221 -25.58 4.40 3.64
CA ASP A 221 -24.39 3.57 3.48
C ASP A 221 -23.86 3.16 4.86
N VAL A 222 -23.71 4.11 5.80
CA VAL A 222 -23.24 3.80 7.16
C VAL A 222 -24.21 2.88 7.89
N GLU A 223 -25.52 3.10 7.79
CA GLU A 223 -26.54 2.27 8.44
C GLU A 223 -26.61 0.84 7.88
N GLN A 224 -26.34 0.66 6.59
CA GLN A 224 -26.43 -0.64 5.94
C GLN A 224 -25.07 -1.33 5.79
N PHE A 225 -23.98 -0.63 6.11
CA PHE A 225 -22.63 -1.13 5.89
C PHE A 225 -22.36 -2.43 6.64
N VAL A 226 -21.92 -3.43 5.90
CA VAL A 226 -21.35 -4.68 6.39
C VAL A 226 -19.99 -4.84 5.69
N PRO A 227 -18.88 -4.81 6.44
CA PRO A 227 -17.56 -4.91 5.83
C PRO A 227 -17.33 -6.32 5.28
N ALA A 228 -16.69 -6.42 4.12
CA ALA A 228 -16.23 -7.72 3.60
C ALA A 228 -15.12 -8.33 4.47
N ASP A 229 -14.23 -7.48 5.00
CA ASP A 229 -13.14 -7.88 5.87
C ASP A 229 -13.03 -6.96 7.08
N ARG A 230 -12.59 -7.53 8.21
CA ARG A 230 -12.16 -6.79 9.40
C ARG A 230 -10.64 -6.63 9.37
N TYR A 231 -10.12 -5.61 10.04
CA TYR A 231 -8.70 -5.29 9.97
C TYR A 231 -8.06 -5.17 11.35
N ILE A 232 -6.81 -5.60 11.45
CA ILE A 232 -5.95 -5.41 12.62
C ILE A 232 -4.74 -4.55 12.25
N VAL A 233 -4.41 -3.60 13.12
CA VAL A 233 -3.21 -2.77 12.98
C VAL A 233 -1.96 -3.61 13.24
N GLY A 234 -0.90 -3.38 12.48
CA GLY A 234 0.33 -4.15 12.54
C GLY A 234 0.94 -4.22 13.93
N ALA A 235 0.94 -3.13 14.69
CA ALA A 235 1.39 -3.12 16.08
C ALA A 235 0.63 -4.14 16.95
N ALA A 236 -0.69 -4.23 16.79
CA ALA A 236 -1.53 -5.19 17.52
C ALA A 236 -1.33 -6.62 17.03
N LEU A 237 -1.09 -6.83 15.73
CA LEU A 237 -0.75 -8.14 15.17
C LEU A 237 0.60 -8.65 15.69
N ILE A 238 1.62 -7.77 15.71
CA ILE A 238 2.94 -8.06 16.26
C ILE A 238 2.82 -8.48 17.72
N GLU A 239 2.06 -7.72 18.53
CA GLU A 239 1.80 -8.07 19.93
C GLU A 239 1.07 -9.41 20.06
N ARG A 240 0.04 -9.65 19.25
CA ARG A 240 -0.75 -10.89 19.23
C ARG A 240 0.13 -12.11 18.98
N TRP A 241 0.99 -12.05 17.97
CA TRP A 241 1.85 -13.18 17.59
C TRP A 241 3.09 -13.32 18.47
N ASN A 242 3.61 -12.24 19.07
CA ASN A 242 4.71 -12.32 20.04
C ASN A 242 4.33 -13.08 21.33
N LYS A 243 3.04 -13.30 21.59
CA LYS A 243 2.58 -14.16 22.69
C LYS A 243 2.88 -15.65 22.45
N ARG A 244 3.23 -16.05 21.23
CA ARG A 244 3.56 -17.45 20.88
C ARG A 244 5.04 -17.76 21.24
N PRO A 245 5.30 -18.76 22.10
CA PRO A 245 6.66 -19.11 22.50
C PRO A 245 7.54 -19.47 21.30
N GLY A 246 8.72 -18.84 21.21
CA GLY A 246 9.69 -19.11 20.14
C GLY A 246 9.39 -18.47 18.79
N LEU A 247 8.26 -17.78 18.64
CA LEU A 247 7.94 -17.01 17.43
C LEU A 247 8.53 -15.59 17.53
N ARG A 248 9.18 -15.12 16.46
CA ARG A 248 9.54 -13.70 16.30
C ARG A 248 8.52 -13.06 15.36
N ALA A 249 7.53 -12.34 15.90
CA ALA A 249 6.35 -11.94 15.13
C ALA A 249 6.66 -11.14 13.86
N GLU A 250 7.49 -10.10 13.93
CA GLU A 250 7.86 -9.30 12.75
C GLU A 250 8.50 -10.14 11.65
N ALA A 251 9.47 -10.99 12.00
CA ALA A 251 10.13 -11.87 11.04
C ALA A 251 9.14 -12.89 10.43
N PHE A 252 8.19 -13.36 11.24
CA PHE A 252 7.12 -14.25 10.77
C PHE A 252 6.15 -13.52 9.83
N ILE A 253 5.74 -12.30 10.16
CA ILE A 253 4.88 -11.47 9.29
C ILE A 253 5.56 -11.24 7.93
N HIS A 254 6.83 -10.84 7.92
CA HIS A 254 7.60 -10.70 6.68
C HIS A 254 7.63 -12.00 5.86
N ALA A 255 7.78 -13.16 6.52
CA ALA A 255 7.74 -14.45 5.83
C ALA A 255 6.35 -14.70 5.21
N LYS A 256 5.25 -14.40 5.91
CA LYS A 256 3.89 -14.59 5.39
C LYS A 256 3.54 -13.63 4.25
N ILE A 257 4.08 -12.41 4.29
CA ILE A 257 3.99 -11.47 3.17
C ILE A 257 4.76 -12.01 1.95
N ALA A 258 5.99 -12.50 2.14
CA ALA A 258 6.79 -13.09 1.06
C ALA A 258 6.15 -14.36 0.46
N GLU A 259 5.41 -15.12 1.27
CA GLU A 259 4.58 -16.27 0.84
C GLU A 259 3.28 -15.84 0.15
N SER A 260 2.96 -14.54 0.09
CA SER A 260 1.68 -13.99 -0.38
C SER A 260 0.45 -14.51 0.37
N ARG A 261 0.63 -15.01 1.61
CA ARG A 261 -0.45 -15.48 2.50
C ARG A 261 -1.02 -14.36 3.37
N LEU A 262 -0.26 -13.27 3.52
CA LEU A 262 -0.64 -12.10 4.28
C LEU A 262 -0.36 -10.85 3.46
N LEU A 263 -1.31 -9.92 3.41
CA LEU A 263 -1.16 -8.63 2.74
C LEU A 263 -1.12 -7.51 3.77
N ASP A 264 -0.08 -6.69 3.73
CA ASP A 264 -0.02 -5.41 4.42
C ASP A 264 -0.57 -4.30 3.53
N ILE A 265 -1.55 -3.55 4.03
CA ILE A 265 -2.03 -2.34 3.36
C ILE A 265 -1.72 -1.10 4.19
N HIS A 266 -1.45 0.00 3.53
CA HIS A 266 -1.38 1.31 4.17
C HIS A 266 -2.23 2.30 3.37
N PRO A 267 -3.25 2.95 3.95
CA PRO A 267 -4.22 3.73 3.17
C PRO A 267 -3.61 4.80 2.26
N ILE A 268 -2.52 5.45 2.69
CA ILE A 268 -1.81 6.47 1.89
C ILE A 268 -0.84 5.88 0.86
N TYR A 269 -0.12 4.80 1.20
CA TYR A 269 1.02 4.29 0.42
C TYR A 269 0.68 3.01 -0.36
N GLY A 270 -0.50 2.44 -0.16
CA GLY A 270 -0.92 1.15 -0.70
C GLY A 270 -0.36 -0.05 0.11
N GLY A 271 0.85 0.07 0.66
CA GLY A 271 1.48 -0.95 1.49
C GLY A 271 2.51 -0.36 2.45
N THR A 272 3.20 -1.21 3.19
CA THR A 272 4.26 -0.81 4.14
C THR A 272 5.63 -1.31 3.68
N ARG A 273 6.64 -1.02 4.49
CA ARG A 273 7.99 -1.61 4.37
C ARG A 273 8.01 -3.13 4.58
N GLY A 274 6.88 -3.74 4.99
CA GLY A 274 6.66 -5.18 4.97
C GLY A 274 6.82 -5.78 3.58
N THR A 275 6.09 -5.23 2.61
CA THR A 275 6.21 -5.58 1.19
C THR A 275 7.35 -4.83 0.50
N PHE A 276 7.54 -3.54 0.79
CA PHE A 276 8.45 -2.64 0.06
C PHE A 276 9.67 -2.23 0.89
N SER A 277 10.49 -3.21 1.26
CA SER A 277 11.61 -3.04 2.20
C SER A 277 12.66 -1.99 1.76
N GLU A 278 12.78 -1.81 0.45
CA GLU A 278 13.70 -0.92 -0.26
C GLU A 278 13.28 0.56 -0.20
N GLN A 279 12.04 0.87 0.18
CA GLN A 279 11.57 2.25 0.29
C GLN A 279 11.72 2.74 1.73
N SER A 280 12.83 3.39 2.04
CA SER A 280 13.16 3.88 3.39
C SER A 280 12.11 4.84 3.97
N ASP A 281 11.45 5.58 3.10
CA ASP A 281 10.53 6.67 3.46
C ASP A 281 9.08 6.17 3.62
N TRP A 282 8.87 4.86 3.45
CA TRP A 282 7.57 4.23 3.61
C TRP A 282 7.29 3.88 5.06
N PRO A 283 6.00 3.82 5.43
CA PRO A 283 5.58 3.49 6.78
C PRO A 283 6.06 2.10 7.20
N GLY A 284 6.38 1.99 8.49
CA GLY A 284 6.74 0.73 9.13
C GLY A 284 5.56 -0.24 9.22
N LEU A 285 5.89 -1.51 9.46
CA LEU A 285 4.94 -2.61 9.49
C LEU A 285 3.90 -2.43 10.61
N GLU A 286 4.28 -1.74 11.68
CA GLU A 286 3.45 -1.42 12.84
C GLU A 286 2.23 -0.58 12.49
N SER A 287 2.33 0.24 11.44
CA SER A 287 1.25 1.12 10.97
C SER A 287 0.39 0.51 9.87
N GLY A 288 0.81 -0.66 9.35
CA GLY A 288 0.05 -1.40 8.34
C GLY A 288 -1.25 -1.96 8.88
N LEU A 289 -2.17 -2.23 7.97
CA LEU A 289 -3.45 -2.88 8.26
C LEU A 289 -3.44 -4.26 7.60
N PHE A 290 -3.94 -5.25 8.32
CA PHE A 290 -3.94 -6.65 7.91
C PHE A 290 -5.36 -7.19 8.00
N ALA A 291 -5.82 -7.89 6.96
CA ALA A 291 -7.14 -8.52 6.99
C ALA A 291 -7.16 -9.63 8.03
N LEU A 292 -8.12 -9.58 8.97
CA LEU A 292 -8.23 -10.56 10.05
C LEU A 292 -8.47 -11.98 9.52
N ALA A 293 -9.19 -12.14 8.41
CA ALA A 293 -9.40 -13.44 7.78
C ALA A 293 -8.08 -14.12 7.38
N GLN A 294 -7.10 -13.35 6.86
CA GLN A 294 -5.78 -13.88 6.51
C GLN A 294 -4.97 -14.24 7.76
N VAL A 295 -5.04 -13.38 8.79
CA VAL A 295 -4.40 -13.62 10.09
C VAL A 295 -4.93 -14.93 10.70
N GLU A 296 -6.25 -15.10 10.75
CA GLU A 296 -6.91 -16.28 11.30
C GLU A 296 -6.60 -17.54 10.49
N ALA A 297 -6.56 -17.46 9.16
CA ALA A 297 -6.17 -18.59 8.31
C ALA A 297 -4.73 -19.04 8.59
N ILE A 298 -3.79 -18.09 8.73
CA ILE A 298 -2.40 -18.39 9.11
C ILE A 298 -2.34 -19.00 10.51
N GLU A 299 -3.11 -18.48 11.46
CA GLU A 299 -3.16 -19.04 12.82
C GLU A 299 -3.68 -20.49 12.82
N ALA A 300 -4.72 -20.78 12.05
CA ALA A 300 -5.26 -22.14 11.93
C ALA A 300 -4.27 -23.09 11.23
N GLU A 301 -3.58 -22.66 10.18
CA GLU A 301 -2.67 -23.51 9.42
C GLU A 301 -1.33 -23.73 10.12
N ASP A 302 -0.76 -22.67 10.68
CA ASP A 302 0.62 -22.67 11.18
C ASP A 302 0.69 -22.87 12.71
N PHE A 303 -0.40 -22.60 13.45
CA PHE A 303 -0.40 -22.70 14.93
C PHE A 303 -1.34 -23.77 15.49
N ASP A 304 -2.33 -24.28 14.76
CA ASP A 304 -3.16 -25.38 15.27
C ASP A 304 -2.46 -26.73 15.10
N ALA A 305 -2.11 -27.31 16.25
CA ALA A 305 -1.46 -28.60 16.34
C ALA A 305 -2.48 -29.73 16.13
N ALA A 306 -2.69 -30.13 14.88
CA ALA A 306 -3.03 -31.52 14.57
C ALA A 306 -1.75 -32.26 14.16
N ILE A 307 -0.80 -32.38 15.10
CA ILE A 307 0.12 -33.52 15.01
C ILE A 307 -0.73 -34.73 15.38
N ASP A 308 -1.22 -35.45 14.38
CA ASP A 308 -1.84 -36.75 14.55
C ASP A 308 -0.79 -37.71 15.13
N THR A 309 -0.75 -37.76 16.46
CA THR A 309 0.11 -38.65 17.23
C THR A 309 -0.27 -40.12 17.03
N GLY A 310 -1.37 -40.42 16.33
CA GLY A 310 -1.75 -41.77 15.94
C GLY A 310 -0.77 -42.42 14.95
N SER A 311 -0.10 -41.64 14.10
CA SER A 311 0.84 -42.19 13.11
C SER A 311 2.26 -42.39 13.64
N LEU A 312 2.59 -41.86 14.84
CA LEU A 312 3.91 -42.04 15.48
C LEU A 312 4.00 -43.35 16.28
N ALA A 313 2.89 -44.03 16.56
CA ALA A 313 2.87 -45.27 17.32
C ALA A 313 3.23 -46.53 16.49
N MET A 314 3.44 -46.40 15.18
CA MET A 314 3.64 -47.55 14.27
C MET A 314 5.02 -47.63 13.59
N ALA A 315 6.03 -46.97 14.14
CA ALA A 315 7.43 -47.24 13.78
C ALA A 315 8.10 -48.08 14.90
N GLY A 316 7.56 -49.27 15.11
CA GLY A 316 8.22 -50.32 15.90
C GLY A 316 9.21 -51.09 15.03
N GLU A 317 10.39 -51.35 15.62
CA GLU A 317 11.51 -52.18 15.17
C GLU A 317 12.49 -51.57 14.15
N VAL A 318 13.59 -51.02 14.69
CA VAL A 318 14.84 -50.80 13.95
C VAL A 318 15.87 -51.84 14.42
N ASP A 319 16.42 -52.53 13.42
CA ASP A 319 17.48 -53.54 13.38
C ASP A 319 18.77 -53.14 14.18
N PRO A 320 19.34 -54.00 15.05
CA PRO A 320 20.45 -53.66 15.94
C PRO A 320 21.83 -53.76 15.26
N GLY A 321 22.04 -53.05 14.15
CA GLY A 321 23.20 -53.24 13.26
C GLY A 321 24.05 -52.03 12.88
N VAL A 322 23.80 -50.82 13.39
CA VAL A 322 24.55 -49.61 12.96
C VAL A 322 25.29 -48.97 14.14
N PRO A 323 26.62 -48.76 14.06
CA PRO A 323 27.38 -48.11 15.13
C PRO A 323 27.00 -46.63 15.28
N PRO A 324 27.08 -46.06 16.49
CA PRO A 324 26.56 -44.74 16.78
C PRO A 324 27.50 -43.65 16.22
N GLU A 325 27.24 -43.19 15.00
CA GLU A 325 27.56 -41.81 14.66
C GLU A 325 26.59 -40.92 15.45
N GLU A 326 27.12 -39.87 16.09
CA GLU A 326 26.40 -38.97 17.00
C GLU A 326 25.06 -38.49 16.43
N ILE A 327 24.00 -39.24 16.68
CA ILE A 327 22.63 -38.79 16.42
C ILE A 327 22.37 -37.71 17.45
N ALA A 328 22.48 -36.45 17.01
CA ALA A 328 22.14 -35.29 17.82
C ALA A 328 20.77 -35.55 18.48
N VAL A 329 20.72 -35.44 19.81
CA VAL A 329 19.52 -35.76 20.59
C VAL A 329 18.32 -35.02 20.00
N VAL A 330 17.25 -35.75 19.71
CA VAL A 330 16.00 -35.20 19.16
C VAL A 330 15.54 -34.02 20.02
N GLY A 331 15.38 -32.84 19.40
CA GLY A 331 15.04 -31.58 20.08
C GLY A 331 16.23 -30.68 20.49
N SER A 332 17.46 -31.18 20.44
CA SER A 332 18.66 -30.37 20.64
C SER A 332 18.81 -29.28 19.56
N SER A 333 19.59 -28.24 19.86
CA SER A 333 19.87 -27.15 18.90
C SER A 333 20.54 -27.69 17.62
N GLU A 334 21.42 -28.69 17.75
CA GLU A 334 22.11 -29.29 16.61
C GLU A 334 21.19 -30.17 15.76
N TRP A 335 20.33 -30.96 16.41
CA TRP A 335 19.29 -31.72 15.71
C TRP A 335 18.35 -30.78 14.95
N ARG A 336 17.90 -29.68 15.58
CA ARG A 336 17.05 -28.68 14.91
C ARG A 336 17.73 -27.99 13.73
N LYS A 337 19.03 -27.68 13.83
CA LYS A 337 19.81 -27.13 12.71
C LYS A 337 19.97 -28.15 11.57
N GLN A 338 20.23 -29.41 11.90
CA GLN A 338 20.35 -30.48 10.91
C GLN A 338 19.01 -30.75 10.21
N THR A 339 17.91 -30.82 10.95
CA THR A 339 16.56 -31.02 10.39
C THR A 339 16.11 -29.83 9.55
N ALA A 340 16.35 -28.59 10.00
CA ALA A 340 16.04 -27.40 9.21
C ALA A 340 16.86 -27.33 7.92
N LYS A 341 18.15 -27.70 7.97
CA LYS A 341 19.00 -27.80 6.79
C LYS A 341 18.50 -28.89 5.84
N ALA A 342 18.17 -30.08 6.35
CA ALA A 342 17.65 -31.17 5.55
C ALA A 342 16.30 -30.81 4.88
N ALA A 343 15.41 -30.12 5.59
CA ALA A 343 14.14 -29.64 5.03
C ALA A 343 14.35 -28.56 3.95
N ALA A 344 15.27 -27.62 4.18
CA ALA A 344 15.64 -26.62 3.18
C ALA A 344 16.30 -27.27 1.94
N ASP A 345 17.17 -28.26 2.13
CA ASP A 345 17.78 -29.04 1.05
C ASP A 345 16.70 -29.77 0.23
N VAL A 346 15.74 -30.44 0.88
CA VAL A 346 14.59 -31.08 0.22
C VAL A 346 13.77 -30.07 -0.60
N LEU A 347 13.52 -28.86 -0.09
CA LEU A 347 12.78 -27.83 -0.82
C LEU A 347 13.57 -27.29 -2.03
N HIS A 348 14.88 -27.12 -1.89
CA HIS A 348 15.74 -26.67 -2.97
C HIS A 348 15.97 -27.73 -4.05
N ASP A 349 15.92 -29.02 -3.68
CA ASP A 349 16.15 -30.18 -4.55
C ASP A 349 14.87 -30.70 -5.24
N ARG A 350 13.68 -30.17 -4.91
CA ARG A 350 12.43 -30.51 -5.62
C ARG A 350 12.52 -30.15 -7.12
N PRO A 351 11.86 -30.90 -8.01
CA PRO A 351 11.72 -30.53 -9.42
C PRO A 351 11.11 -29.13 -9.56
N GLY A 352 11.73 -28.25 -10.35
CA GLY A 352 11.36 -26.82 -10.42
C GLY A 352 11.85 -25.97 -9.23
N GLY A 353 12.57 -26.55 -8.28
CA GLY A 353 13.23 -25.86 -7.17
C GLY A 353 14.45 -25.04 -7.62
N SER A 354 15.00 -24.24 -6.71
CA SER A 354 16.07 -23.29 -7.04
C SER A 354 17.35 -23.95 -7.55
N ARG A 355 17.71 -25.16 -7.08
CA ARG A 355 18.90 -25.91 -7.57
C ARG A 355 18.66 -26.53 -8.94
N ASP A 356 17.45 -26.99 -9.21
CA ASP A 356 17.05 -27.51 -10.51
C ASP A 356 17.03 -26.40 -11.57
N LYS A 357 16.35 -25.27 -11.29
CA LYS A 357 16.37 -24.07 -12.15
C LYS A 357 17.81 -23.57 -12.41
N LYS A 358 18.66 -23.58 -11.38
CA LYS A 358 20.10 -23.25 -11.51
C LYS A 358 20.86 -24.26 -12.39
N LYS A 359 20.54 -25.55 -12.33
CA LYS A 359 21.14 -26.59 -13.18
C LYS A 359 20.68 -26.41 -14.63
N GLN A 360 19.41 -26.12 -14.86
CA GLN A 360 18.82 -25.90 -16.18
C GLN A 360 19.45 -24.68 -16.88
N ILE A 361 19.53 -23.53 -16.22
CA ILE A 361 20.15 -22.35 -16.84
C ILE A 361 21.64 -22.56 -17.16
N ARG A 362 22.35 -23.34 -16.34
CA ARG A 362 23.75 -23.71 -16.59
C ARG A 362 23.89 -24.66 -17.78
N ALA A 363 22.95 -25.58 -17.95
CA ALA A 363 22.92 -26.47 -19.12
C ALA A 363 22.62 -25.67 -20.39
N ILE A 364 21.70 -24.70 -20.34
CA ILE A 364 21.43 -23.79 -21.46
C ILE A 364 22.67 -22.96 -21.80
N TRP A 365 23.38 -22.43 -20.79
CA TRP A 365 24.65 -21.75 -21.01
C TRP A 365 25.71 -22.66 -21.64
N ALA A 366 25.85 -23.89 -21.13
CA ALA A 366 26.82 -24.86 -21.64
C ALA A 366 26.53 -25.31 -23.09
N SER A 367 25.30 -25.15 -23.59
CA SER A 367 24.94 -25.44 -24.98
C SER A 367 25.64 -24.54 -26.01
N GLY A 368 26.19 -23.40 -25.58
CA GLY A 368 26.83 -22.45 -26.50
C GLY A 368 25.86 -21.59 -27.31
N LYS A 369 24.54 -21.70 -27.07
CA LYS A 369 23.49 -20.91 -27.74
C LYS A 369 23.70 -19.39 -27.61
N TYR A 370 24.31 -18.93 -26.52
CA TYR A 370 24.42 -17.51 -26.18
C TYR A 370 25.86 -17.01 -26.18
N SER A 371 26.06 -15.79 -26.70
CA SER A 371 27.37 -15.15 -26.78
C SER A 371 27.87 -14.57 -25.45
N SER A 372 26.98 -14.34 -24.48
CA SER A 372 27.33 -13.85 -23.14
C SER A 372 26.38 -14.39 -22.07
N ARG A 373 26.88 -14.49 -20.82
CA ARG A 373 26.08 -14.92 -19.67
C ARG A 373 24.93 -13.98 -19.38
N THR A 374 25.13 -12.68 -19.59
CA THR A 374 24.10 -11.65 -19.40
C THR A 374 22.93 -11.88 -20.35
N ARG A 375 23.22 -12.16 -21.62
CA ARG A 375 22.20 -12.44 -22.64
C ARG A 375 21.49 -13.76 -22.39
N CYS A 376 22.22 -14.80 -21.99
CA CYS A 376 21.64 -16.07 -21.55
C CYS A 376 20.69 -15.88 -20.34
N ALA A 377 21.06 -15.04 -19.38
CA ALA A 377 20.21 -14.74 -18.22
C ALA A 377 18.97 -13.94 -18.61
N GLU A 378 19.09 -12.96 -19.51
CA GLU A 378 17.98 -12.10 -19.94
C GLU A 378 16.94 -12.85 -20.76
N GLU A 379 17.37 -13.71 -21.69
CA GLU A 379 16.46 -14.41 -22.60
C GLU A 379 15.80 -15.66 -21.96
N GLU A 380 16.45 -16.30 -20.98
CA GLU A 380 15.97 -17.60 -20.46
C GLU A 380 15.39 -17.52 -19.04
N CYS A 381 15.56 -16.42 -18.30
CA CYS A 381 15.08 -16.33 -16.91
C CYS A 381 13.55 -16.44 -16.80
N ALA A 382 12.80 -15.84 -17.74
CA ALA A 382 11.34 -15.92 -17.79
C ALA A 382 10.87 -17.35 -18.10
N ALA A 383 11.56 -18.07 -19.00
CA ALA A 383 11.22 -19.45 -19.36
C ALA A 383 11.47 -20.44 -18.21
N LEU A 384 12.43 -20.13 -17.32
CA LEU A 384 12.77 -20.93 -16.14
C LEU A 384 12.05 -20.47 -14.86
N ASP A 385 11.11 -19.51 -14.97
CA ASP A 385 10.37 -18.97 -13.84
C ASP A 385 11.30 -18.53 -12.69
N MET A 386 12.36 -17.79 -13.03
CA MET A 386 13.34 -17.28 -12.06
C MET A 386 13.69 -15.82 -12.35
N SER A 387 14.07 -15.06 -11.32
CA SER A 387 14.45 -13.65 -11.52
C SER A 387 15.75 -13.51 -12.32
N TYR A 388 15.86 -12.40 -13.05
CA TYR A 388 17.06 -12.07 -13.82
C TYR A 388 18.34 -12.08 -12.96
N ASP A 389 18.26 -11.55 -11.73
CA ASP A 389 19.40 -11.56 -10.81
C ASP A 389 19.77 -12.98 -10.32
N ALA A 390 18.78 -13.85 -10.10
CA ALA A 390 19.02 -15.25 -9.76
C ALA A 390 19.68 -16.00 -10.92
N ALA A 391 19.25 -15.73 -12.15
CA ALA A 391 19.84 -16.25 -13.37
C ALA A 391 21.31 -15.79 -13.56
N ARG A 392 21.60 -14.49 -13.37
CA ARG A 392 22.98 -13.98 -13.41
C ARG A 392 23.88 -14.61 -12.36
N LYS A 393 23.41 -14.70 -11.12
CA LYS A 393 24.14 -15.35 -10.01
C LYS A 393 24.38 -16.84 -10.29
N ALA A 394 23.41 -17.53 -10.90
CA ALA A 394 23.54 -18.93 -11.29
C ALA A 394 24.65 -19.17 -12.33
N LEU A 395 24.80 -18.26 -13.28
CA LEU A 395 25.81 -18.29 -14.35
C LEU A 395 27.18 -17.72 -13.94
N THR A 396 27.28 -17.10 -12.76
CA THR A 396 28.56 -16.60 -12.25
C THR A 396 29.51 -17.77 -11.98
N ASN A 397 30.77 -17.64 -12.43
CA ASN A 397 31.83 -18.67 -12.31
C ASN A 397 31.55 -20.00 -13.03
N THR A 398 30.65 -20.05 -14.01
CA THR A 398 30.56 -21.19 -14.93
C THR A 398 31.65 -21.11 -15.99
N PRO A 399 32.20 -22.22 -16.52
CA PRO A 399 33.13 -22.18 -17.66
C PRO A 399 32.43 -21.64 -18.92
N ASP A 400 33.19 -21.04 -19.84
CA ASP A 400 32.65 -20.67 -21.16
C ASP A 400 32.34 -21.94 -21.97
N PRO A 401 31.22 -21.97 -22.73
CA PRO A 401 30.87 -23.12 -23.55
C PRO A 401 31.89 -23.29 -24.68
N SER A 402 32.24 -24.54 -24.97
CA SER A 402 33.05 -24.88 -26.14
C SER A 402 32.25 -24.55 -27.40
N ARG A 403 32.63 -23.48 -28.10
CA ARG A 403 32.04 -23.12 -29.39
C ARG A 403 32.41 -24.22 -30.39
N CYS A 404 31.43 -24.96 -30.90
CA CYS A 404 31.60 -25.76 -32.11
C CYS A 404 31.64 -24.85 -33.34
#